data_AF-A0A8J3SJ87-F1
#
_entry.id   AF-A0A8J3SJ87-F1
#
_cell.length_a   1.000
_cell.length_b   1.000
_cell.length_c   1.000
_cell.angle_alpha   90.00
_cell.angle_beta   90.00
_cell.angle_gamma   90.00
#
_symmetry.space_group_name_H-M   'P 1'
#
loop_
_entity.id
_entity.type
_entity.pdbx_description
1 polymer ?
#
loop_
_entity_poly.entity_id
_entity_poly.type
_entity_poly.pdbx_seq_one_letter_code
_entity_poly.pdbx_strand_id
1 'polypeptide(L)'
;MPEQSQQSDVALKFEQASAELVIQDVSRPGLPQQLMEVVTQASISSFTGRIAFAGQNSSGNHSVQFNDENANTGYSSTWPQWAFELAKAALLGNKRVWILSNGSPFGNNLVSVLILA
;
A
#
# COMPACT_ATOMS: atom_id res chain seq x y z
N MET A 1 31.98 -9.11 -7.74
CA MET A 1 31.03 -8.13 -7.17
C MET A 1 30.06 -7.71 -8.27
N PRO A 2 28.81 -8.23 -8.30
CA PRO A 2 27.77 -7.76 -9.19
C PRO A 2 26.44 -7.56 -8.44
N GLU A 3 26.31 -6.51 -7.61
CA GLU A 3 25.02 -6.20 -6.93
C GLU A 3 24.49 -4.80 -7.28
N GLN A 4 25.34 -3.88 -7.75
CA GLN A 4 24.94 -2.50 -8.03
C GLN A 4 24.18 -2.33 -9.36
N SER A 5 24.41 -3.19 -10.36
CA SER A 5 23.77 -3.07 -11.68
C SER A 5 22.29 -3.51 -11.69
N GLN A 6 21.89 -4.44 -10.82
CA GLN A 6 20.49 -4.90 -10.76
C GLN A 6 19.58 -3.91 -10.04
N GLN A 7 20.06 -3.23 -8.98
CA GLN A 7 19.26 -2.22 -8.28
C GLN A 7 18.97 -0.99 -9.14
N SER A 8 19.94 -0.55 -9.96
CA SER A 8 19.74 0.54 -10.90
C SER A 8 18.71 0.18 -11.99
N ASP A 9 18.73 -1.06 -12.47
CA ASP A 9 17.79 -1.51 -13.51
C ASP A 9 16.36 -1.64 -12.98
N VAL A 10 16.18 -2.08 -11.73
CA VAL A 10 14.84 -2.15 -11.11
C VAL A 10 14.29 -0.76 -10.83
N ALA A 11 15.13 0.16 -10.34
CA ALA A 11 14.73 1.55 -10.10
C ALA A 11 14.31 2.25 -11.40
N LEU A 12 15.08 2.07 -12.49
CA LEU A 12 14.76 2.64 -13.80
C LEU A 12 13.47 2.07 -14.38
N LYS A 13 13.23 0.77 -14.24
CA LYS A 13 11.97 0.14 -14.68
C LYS A 13 10.77 0.61 -13.87
N PHE A 14 10.95 0.84 -12.58
CA PHE A 14 9.90 1.36 -11.71
C PHE A 14 9.57 2.82 -12.03
N GLU A 15 10.57 3.65 -12.31
CA GLU A 15 10.34 5.03 -12.76
C GLU A 15 9.68 5.08 -14.15
N GLN A 16 10.09 4.23 -15.09
CA GLN A 16 9.43 4.15 -16.40
C GLN A 16 7.98 3.68 -16.30
N ALA A 17 7.71 2.64 -15.51
CA ALA A 17 6.34 2.14 -15.31
C ALA A 17 5.45 3.15 -14.58
N SER A 18 6.00 3.92 -13.65
CA SER A 18 5.24 4.97 -12.95
C SER A 18 5.04 6.23 -13.78
N ALA A 19 5.95 6.54 -14.70
CA ALA A 19 5.79 7.64 -15.67
C ALA A 19 4.75 7.33 -16.76
N GLU A 20 4.58 6.06 -17.16
CA GLU A 20 3.52 5.65 -18.08
C GLU A 20 2.14 5.54 -17.42
N LEU A 21 2.09 5.48 -16.08
CA LEU A 21 0.87 5.62 -15.28
C LEU A 21 0.45 7.10 -15.21
N VAL A 22 0.12 7.68 -16.36
CA VAL A 22 -0.72 8.87 -16.42
C VAL A 22 -2.07 8.45 -15.86
N ILE A 23 -2.36 8.86 -14.62
CA ILE A 23 -3.63 8.61 -13.94
C ILE A 23 -4.74 9.33 -14.70
N GLN A 24 -5.32 8.63 -15.66
CA GLN A 24 -6.63 8.92 -16.22
C GLN A 24 -7.48 7.66 -16.06
N ASP A 25 -8.54 7.85 -15.28
CA ASP A 25 -9.72 7.01 -15.18
C ASP A 25 -9.71 5.89 -14.11
N VAL A 26 -10.49 6.18 -13.08
CA VAL A 26 -10.92 5.33 -11.96
C VAL A 26 -12.06 4.45 -12.47
N SER A 27 -11.78 3.50 -13.37
CA SER A 27 -12.71 2.46 -13.77
C SER A 27 -12.00 1.42 -14.63
N ARG A 28 -11.49 0.32 -14.04
CA ARG A 28 -11.56 -1.01 -14.66
C ARG A 28 -11.10 -2.17 -13.76
N PRO A 29 -11.79 -3.33 -13.84
CA PRO A 29 -11.38 -4.59 -13.24
C PRO A 29 -10.22 -5.18 -14.05
N GLY A 30 -9.19 -5.64 -13.36
CA GLY A 30 -8.00 -6.23 -13.97
C GLY A 30 -6.77 -5.41 -13.65
N LEU A 31 -6.11 -5.77 -12.55
CA LEU A 31 -4.76 -5.29 -12.27
C LEU A 31 -3.85 -5.62 -13.48
N PRO A 32 -2.98 -4.70 -13.93
CA PRO A 32 -2.02 -4.99 -14.98
C PRO A 32 -1.20 -6.23 -14.64
N GLN A 33 -1.05 -7.17 -15.58
CA GLN A 33 -0.30 -8.42 -15.38
C GLN A 33 1.15 -8.20 -14.92
N GLN A 34 1.73 -7.04 -15.23
CA GLN A 34 3.07 -6.64 -14.80
C GLN A 34 3.15 -6.39 -13.28
N LEU A 35 2.06 -5.91 -12.66
CA LEU A 35 1.95 -5.77 -11.20
C LEU A 35 1.84 -7.13 -10.53
N MET A 36 1.13 -8.09 -11.16
CA MET A 36 1.05 -9.47 -10.68
C MET A 36 2.42 -10.17 -10.67
N GLU A 37 3.25 -10.00 -11.72
CA GLU A 37 4.58 -10.62 -11.77
C GLU A 37 5.53 -10.11 -10.68
N VAL A 38 5.51 -8.80 -10.40
CA VAL A 38 6.28 -8.21 -9.29
C VAL A 38 5.78 -8.70 -7.93
N VAL A 39 4.46 -8.80 -7.76
CA VAL A 39 3.82 -9.34 -6.54
C VAL A 39 4.24 -10.79 -6.27
N THR A 40 4.39 -11.59 -7.33
CA THR A 40 4.76 -13.02 -7.23
C THR A 40 6.24 -13.20 -6.89
N GLN A 41 7.13 -12.33 -7.39
CA GLN A 41 8.56 -12.40 -7.07
C GLN A 41 8.93 -11.76 -5.72
N ALA A 42 8.14 -10.82 -5.20
CA ALA A 42 8.47 -10.05 -4.00
C ALA A 42 7.73 -10.48 -2.72
N SER A 43 7.03 -11.63 -2.72
CA SER A 43 6.22 -12.09 -1.57
C SER A 43 5.21 -11.02 -1.09
N ILE A 44 4.60 -10.31 -2.03
CA ILE A 44 3.64 -9.25 -1.70
C ILE A 44 2.29 -9.89 -1.32
N SER A 45 1.86 -9.59 -0.12
CA SER A 45 0.55 -9.95 0.41
C SER A 45 -0.46 -8.84 0.13
N SER A 46 -1.71 -9.22 -0.08
CA SER A 46 -2.83 -8.32 -0.39
C SER A 46 -3.88 -8.40 0.70
N PHE A 47 -4.28 -7.25 1.25
CA PHE A 47 -5.28 -7.15 2.32
C PHE A 47 -6.38 -6.19 1.92
N THR A 48 -7.63 -6.51 2.27
CA THR A 48 -8.76 -5.61 2.05
C THR A 48 -9.47 -5.41 3.38
N GLY A 49 -9.81 -4.17 3.69
CA GLY A 49 -10.45 -3.87 4.96
C GLY A 49 -10.74 -2.40 5.16
N ARG A 50 -10.81 -1.97 6.42
CA ARG A 50 -11.13 -0.59 6.78
C ARG A 50 -10.13 -0.04 7.76
N ILE A 51 -9.98 1.28 7.71
CA ILE A 51 -9.27 2.01 8.74
C ILE A 51 -10.24 2.25 9.90
N ALA A 52 -9.89 1.76 11.08
CA ALA A 52 -10.65 1.97 12.31
C ALA A 52 -10.14 3.19 13.09
N PHE A 53 -8.87 3.53 12.91
CA PHE A 53 -8.22 4.67 13.56
C PHE A 53 -7.09 5.21 12.68
N ALA A 54 -6.97 6.54 12.61
CA ALA A 54 -5.83 7.23 12.03
C ALA A 54 -5.60 8.55 12.78
N GLY A 55 -4.56 8.61 13.60
CA GLY A 55 -4.21 9.79 14.39
C GLY A 55 -2.74 9.83 14.76
N GLN A 56 -2.30 10.91 15.39
CA GLN A 56 -0.94 11.02 15.92
C GLN A 56 -0.91 10.58 17.39
N ASN A 57 0.10 9.80 17.77
CA ASN A 57 0.36 9.50 19.18
C ASN A 57 1.05 10.69 19.87
N SER A 58 1.31 10.58 21.18
CA SER A 58 1.98 11.64 21.96
C SER A 58 3.40 11.97 21.50
N SER A 59 4.04 11.09 20.73
CA SER A 59 5.36 11.30 20.12
C SER A 59 5.27 11.91 18.72
N GLY A 60 4.07 12.23 18.22
CA GLY A 60 3.84 12.75 16.86
C GLY A 60 3.84 11.69 15.77
N ASN A 61 3.95 10.41 16.11
CA ASN A 61 3.96 9.33 15.12
C ASN A 61 2.56 9.06 14.60
N HIS A 62 2.45 8.83 13.29
CA HIS A 62 1.21 8.50 12.58
C HIS A 62 0.71 7.09 12.92
N SER A 63 -0.10 6.96 13.96
CA SER A 63 -0.68 5.70 14.39
C SER A 63 -1.95 5.38 13.60
N VAL A 64 -2.00 4.17 13.03
CA VAL A 64 -3.11 3.68 12.21
C VAL A 64 -3.52 2.29 12.68
N GLN A 65 -4.82 2.07 12.78
CA GLN A 65 -5.41 0.74 12.94
C GLN A 65 -6.17 0.36 11.65
N PHE A 66 -5.72 -0.71 11.01
CA PHE A 66 -6.36 -1.35 9.88
C PHE A 66 -7.03 -2.65 10.31
N ASN A 67 -8.32 -2.81 10.02
CA ASN A 67 -9.07 -4.03 10.26
C ASN A 67 -9.22 -4.79 8.95
N ASP A 68 -8.61 -5.96 8.86
CA ASP A 68 -8.78 -6.89 7.74
C ASP A 68 -10.13 -7.59 7.88
N GLU A 69 -11.02 -7.32 6.94
CA GLU A 69 -12.38 -7.86 6.94
C GLU A 69 -12.40 -9.36 6.58
N ASN A 70 -11.41 -9.86 5.84
CA ASN A 70 -11.36 -11.27 5.42
C ASN A 70 -10.83 -12.18 6.53
N ALA A 71 -9.81 -11.72 7.24
CA ALA A 71 -9.20 -12.49 8.33
C ALA A 71 -9.82 -12.18 9.71
N ASN A 72 -10.78 -11.23 9.77
CA ASN A 72 -11.41 -10.76 11.00
C ASN A 72 -10.38 -10.41 12.09
N THR A 73 -9.33 -9.68 11.70
CA THR A 73 -8.20 -9.32 12.56
C THR A 73 -7.82 -7.85 12.38
N GLY A 74 -7.19 -7.27 13.39
CA GLY A 74 -6.77 -5.86 13.42
C GLY A 74 -5.26 -5.72 13.50
N TYR A 75 -4.71 -4.83 12.67
CA TYR A 75 -3.30 -4.47 12.64
C TYR A 75 -3.16 -3.01 13.05
N SER A 76 -2.42 -2.75 14.14
CA SER A 76 -2.16 -1.40 14.63
C SER A 76 -0.67 -1.12 14.56
N SER A 77 -0.26 -0.06 13.85
CA SER A 77 1.15 0.29 13.67
C SER A 77 1.34 1.76 13.30
N THR A 78 2.59 2.22 13.33
CA THR A 78 2.96 3.53 12.79
C THR A 78 3.09 3.44 11.27
N TRP A 79 2.41 4.32 10.55
CA TRP A 79 2.45 4.39 9.09
C TRP A 79 3.35 5.55 8.60
N PRO A 80 4.01 5.41 7.44
CA PRO A 80 4.69 6.52 6.80
C PRO A 80 3.67 7.58 6.36
N GLN A 81 4.11 8.84 6.25
CA GLN A 81 3.21 9.98 5.99
C GLN A 81 2.33 9.80 4.75
N TRP A 82 2.90 9.30 3.65
CA TRP A 82 2.15 9.07 2.40
C TRP A 82 0.97 8.11 2.60
N ALA A 83 1.15 7.05 3.38
CA ALA A 83 0.12 6.05 3.65
C ALA A 83 -0.88 6.57 4.71
N PHE A 84 -0.39 7.35 5.68
CA PHE A 84 -1.22 7.93 6.73
C PHE A 84 -2.29 8.87 6.18
N GLU A 85 -1.95 9.73 5.21
CA GLU A 85 -2.93 10.63 4.60
C GLU A 85 -4.03 9.86 3.86
N LEU A 86 -3.68 8.75 3.20
CA LEU A 86 -4.65 7.85 2.58
C LEU A 86 -5.54 7.16 3.63
N ALA A 87 -4.96 6.73 4.75
CA ALA A 87 -5.70 6.12 5.84
C ALA A 87 -6.71 7.10 6.47
N LYS A 88 -6.30 8.35 6.69
CA LYS A 88 -7.19 9.44 7.14
C LYS A 88 -8.32 9.68 6.15
N ALA A 89 -8.01 9.80 4.87
CA ALA A 89 -9.03 10.01 3.83
C ALA A 89 -10.04 8.85 3.79
N ALA A 90 -9.56 7.60 3.87
CA ALA A 90 -10.43 6.42 3.91
C ALA A 90 -11.32 6.40 5.17
N LEU A 91 -10.77 6.72 6.34
CA LEU A 91 -11.51 6.79 7.59
C LEU A 91 -12.63 7.85 7.52
N LEU A 92 -12.29 9.07 7.09
CA LEU A 92 -13.25 10.18 6.97
C LEU A 92 -14.34 9.89 5.93
N GLY A 93 -13.98 9.21 4.83
CA GLY A 93 -14.92 8.81 3.79
C GLY A 93 -15.70 7.52 4.08
N ASN A 94 -15.45 6.88 5.23
CA ASN A 94 -15.94 5.53 5.55
C ASN A 94 -15.73 4.53 4.39
N LYS A 95 -14.57 4.60 3.74
CA LYS A 95 -14.21 3.79 2.58
C LYS A 95 -13.41 2.56 3.00
N ARG A 96 -13.49 1.53 2.15
CA ARG A 96 -12.57 0.40 2.23
C ARG A 96 -11.22 0.78 1.64
N VAL A 97 -10.19 0.11 2.11
CA VAL A 97 -8.84 0.20 1.56
C VAL A 97 -8.37 -1.15 1.08
N TRP A 98 -7.59 -1.14 0.02
CA TRP A 98 -6.81 -2.26 -0.46
C TRP A 98 -5.33 -1.98 -0.22
N ILE A 99 -4.66 -2.88 0.49
CA ILE A 99 -3.28 -2.75 0.93
C ILE A 99 -2.45 -3.85 0.28
N LEU A 100 -1.34 -3.45 -0.32
CA LEU A 100 -0.26 -4.34 -0.72
C LEU A 100 0.89 -4.17 0.25
N SER A 101 1.41 -5.26 0.81
CA SER A 101 2.55 -5.21 1.74
C SER A 101 3.49 -6.38 1.57
N ASN A 102 4.76 -6.18 1.90
CA ASN A 102 5.74 -7.25 2.01
C ASN A 102 5.57 -7.95 3.37
N GLY A 103 4.67 -8.93 3.44
CA GLY A 103 4.24 -9.57 4.69
C GLY A 103 3.01 -8.90 5.32
N SER A 104 2.95 -8.80 6.65
CA SER A 104 1.82 -8.22 7.38
C SER A 104 1.62 -6.72 7.05
N PRO A 105 0.37 -6.18 7.09
CA PRO A 105 0.04 -4.81 6.69
C PRO A 105 0.42 -3.77 7.76
N PHE A 106 1.63 -3.89 8.29
CA PHE A 106 2.24 -2.89 9.16
C PHE A 106 2.86 -1.78 8.34
N GLY A 107 2.91 -0.57 8.89
CA GLY A 107 3.31 0.63 8.15
C GLY A 107 4.68 0.55 7.45
N ASN A 108 5.64 -0.15 8.04
CA ASN A 108 6.98 -0.38 7.48
C ASN A 108 7.01 -1.41 6.34
N ASN A 109 5.95 -2.20 6.18
CA ASN A 109 5.83 -3.23 5.15
C ASN A 109 4.95 -2.79 3.98
N LEU A 110 4.34 -1.60 4.05
CA LEU A 110 3.42 -1.13 3.03
C LEU A 110 4.15 -0.85 1.72
N VAL A 111 3.64 -1.43 0.65
CA VAL A 111 4.05 -1.18 -0.73
C VAL A 111 3.06 -0.24 -1.41
N SER A 112 1.76 -0.45 -1.18
CA SER A 112 0.70 0.39 -1.73
C SER A 112 -0.53 0.42 -0.84
N VAL A 113 -1.24 1.54 -0.85
CA VAL A 113 -2.54 1.71 -0.20
C VAL A 113 -3.45 2.40 -1.20
N LEU A 114 -4.61 1.80 -1.46
CA LEU A 114 -5.60 2.28 -2.41
C LEU A 114 -6.96 2.41 -1.72
N ILE A 115 -7.63 3.54 -1.92
CA ILE A 115 -8.99 3.75 -1.41
C ILE A 115 -9.97 3.20 -2.43
N LEU A 116 -10.86 2.31 -2.00
CA LEU A 116 -11.87 1.70 -2.86
C LEU A 116 -13.14 2.57 -2.88
N ALA A 117 -13.79 2.62 -4.06
CA ALA A 117 -15.00 3.40 -4.31
C ALA A 117 -16.21 2.91 -3.51
#